data_AF-A0A503W9A9-F1
#
_entry.id   AF-A0A503W9A9-F1
#
_cell.length_a   1.000
_cell.length_b   1.000
_cell.length_c   1.000
_cell.angle_alpha   90.00
_cell.angle_beta   90.00
_cell.angle_gamma   90.00
#
_symmetry.space_group_name_H-M   'P 1'
#
loop_
_entity.id
_entity.type
_entity.pdbx_description
1 polymer ?
#
loop_
_entity_poly.entity_id
_entity_poly.type
_entity_poly.pdbx_seq_one_letter_code
_entity_poly.pdbx_strand_id
1 'polypeptide(L)'
;MTAPNLHDLIAAHRSALAAWDAVPDAEWDSPEASRLGSLADVARDALFAHRPATLDEVGQKTAYMASCRAFTEWEDFDRAKLIEALSPDVAGIEALIQTYIEKRDAYRALDPDCNGGPEWDAYGAAEHDVIVFPCTTLADVQTKARFFIENASAYDTIRNCSSGNEETLYPFLRSLLGEAPR
;
A
#
# COMPACT_ATOMS: atom_id res chain seq x y z
N MET A 1 -20.35 -2.13 -8.19
CA MET A 1 -20.27 -0.89 -7.39
C MET A 1 -18.81 -0.62 -7.13
N THR A 2 -18.29 0.52 -7.60
CA THR A 2 -16.90 0.93 -7.37
C THR A 2 -16.71 1.25 -5.89
N ALA A 3 -15.60 0.84 -5.28
CA ALA A 3 -15.29 1.24 -3.91
C ALA A 3 -15.19 2.79 -3.83
N PRO A 4 -15.73 3.42 -2.77
CA PRO A 4 -15.65 4.87 -2.60
C PRO A 4 -14.18 5.32 -2.47
N ASN A 5 -13.83 6.43 -3.13
CA ASN A 5 -12.48 7.02 -3.05
C ASN A 5 -12.29 7.75 -1.70
N LEU A 6 -11.03 8.02 -1.33
CA LEU A 6 -10.68 8.67 -0.06
C LEU A 6 -11.39 10.02 0.16
N HIS A 7 -11.52 10.83 -0.89
CA HIS A 7 -12.12 12.16 -0.79
C HIS A 7 -13.61 12.08 -0.41
N ASP A 8 -14.36 11.17 -1.01
CA ASP A 8 -15.77 10.94 -0.70
C ASP A 8 -15.95 10.42 0.73
N LEU A 9 -15.04 9.55 1.20
CA LEU A 9 -15.05 9.04 2.57
C LEU A 9 -14.77 10.15 3.60
N ILE A 10 -13.79 11.03 3.33
CA ILE A 10 -13.51 12.19 4.18
C ILE A 10 -14.72 13.12 4.22
N ALA A 11 -15.32 13.42 3.07
CA ALA A 11 -16.50 14.29 2.98
C ALA A 11 -17.70 13.71 3.76
N ALA A 12 -17.95 12.40 3.62
CA ALA A 12 -19.00 11.70 4.35
C ALA A 12 -18.79 11.77 5.86
N HIS A 13 -17.57 11.48 6.35
CA HIS A 13 -17.27 11.54 7.78
C HIS A 13 -17.38 12.97 8.32
N ARG A 14 -16.88 13.99 7.60
CA ARG A 14 -17.06 15.40 7.98
C ARG A 14 -18.54 15.76 8.14
N SER A 15 -19.38 15.36 7.19
CA SER A 15 -20.81 15.66 7.24
C SER A 15 -21.50 14.94 8.40
N ALA A 16 -21.16 13.68 8.65
CA ALA A 16 -21.74 12.90 9.74
C ALA A 16 -21.33 13.45 11.11
N LEU A 17 -20.05 13.76 11.30
CA LEU A 17 -19.53 14.32 12.53
C LEU A 17 -20.12 15.71 12.81
N ALA A 18 -20.23 16.58 11.80
CA ALA A 18 -20.85 17.89 11.96
C ALA A 18 -22.33 17.81 12.37
N ALA A 19 -23.06 16.80 11.88
CA ALA A 19 -24.45 16.59 12.28
C ALA A 19 -24.56 16.11 13.73
N TRP A 20 -23.65 15.23 14.17
CA TRP A 20 -23.55 14.80 15.56
C TRP A 20 -23.16 15.95 16.50
N ASP A 21 -22.16 16.75 16.12
CA ASP A 21 -21.67 17.89 16.92
C ASP A 21 -22.72 19.01 17.09
N ALA A 22 -23.73 19.04 16.21
CA ALA A 22 -24.83 19.99 16.29
C ALA A 22 -25.95 19.56 17.27
N VAL A 23 -25.91 18.33 17.80
CA VAL A 23 -26.90 17.84 18.76
C VAL A 23 -26.69 18.53 20.12
N PRO A 24 -27.71 19.23 20.66
CA PRO A 24 -27.60 19.84 21.99
C PRO A 24 -27.40 18.79 23.09
N ASP A 25 -26.61 19.13 24.12
CA ASP A 25 -26.35 18.24 25.27
C ASP A 25 -27.62 17.71 25.94
N ALA A 26 -28.67 18.53 25.99
CA ALA A 26 -29.96 18.15 26.56
C ALA A 26 -30.69 17.04 25.76
N GLU A 27 -30.25 16.75 24.54
CA GLU A 27 -30.86 15.80 23.61
C GLU A 27 -29.98 14.58 23.31
N TRP A 28 -28.85 14.40 24.00
CA TRP A 28 -27.92 13.30 23.76
C TRP A 28 -28.54 11.90 23.91
N ASP A 29 -29.56 11.74 24.77
CA ASP A 29 -30.28 10.48 24.96
C ASP A 29 -31.43 10.27 23.95
N SER A 30 -31.62 11.19 23.00
CA SER A 30 -32.69 11.08 22.01
C SER A 30 -32.40 9.99 20.96
N PRO A 31 -33.45 9.39 20.36
CA PRO A 31 -33.26 8.45 19.24
C PRO A 31 -32.50 9.07 18.06
N GLU A 32 -32.66 10.38 17.83
CA GLU A 32 -31.98 11.09 16.75
C GLU A 32 -30.49 11.26 17.03
N ALA A 33 -30.12 11.62 18.26
CA ALA A 33 -28.74 11.66 18.71
C ALA A 33 -28.07 10.29 18.49
N SER A 34 -28.68 9.21 18.98
CA SER A 34 -28.15 7.85 18.80
C SER A 34 -27.96 7.47 17.32
N ARG A 35 -28.90 7.86 16.44
CA ARG A 35 -28.80 7.64 14.99
C ARG A 35 -27.64 8.42 14.36
N LEU A 36 -27.45 9.69 14.74
CA LEU A 36 -26.39 10.54 14.22
C LEU A 36 -25.00 10.08 14.69
N GLY A 37 -24.86 9.70 15.96
CA GLY A 37 -23.63 9.08 16.49
C GLY A 37 -23.27 7.81 15.72
N SER A 38 -24.25 6.92 15.50
CA SER A 38 -24.05 5.70 14.70
C SER A 38 -23.60 5.99 13.26
N LEU A 39 -24.10 7.07 12.64
CA LEU A 39 -23.69 7.47 11.29
C LEU A 39 -22.23 7.98 11.28
N ALA A 40 -21.83 8.74 12.31
CA ALA A 40 -20.44 9.18 12.47
C ALA A 40 -19.50 7.98 12.66
N ASP A 41 -19.88 7.00 13.48
CA ASP A 41 -19.12 5.76 13.65
C ASP A 41 -18.96 4.96 12.35
N VAL A 42 -20.05 4.77 11.60
CA VAL A 42 -19.98 4.05 10.31
C VAL A 42 -19.07 4.76 9.31
N ALA A 43 -19.14 6.09 9.23
CA ALA A 43 -18.27 6.86 8.34
C ALA A 43 -16.80 6.83 8.80
N ARG A 44 -16.56 6.78 10.12
CA ARG A 44 -15.24 6.64 10.73
C ARG A 44 -14.64 5.26 10.43
N ASP A 45 -15.43 4.21 10.58
CA ASP A 45 -15.04 2.84 10.26
C ASP A 45 -14.73 2.68 8.78
N ALA A 46 -15.48 3.32 7.89
CA ALA A 46 -15.19 3.32 6.46
C ALA A 46 -13.81 3.96 6.15
N LEU A 47 -13.45 5.03 6.87
CA LEU A 47 -12.10 5.60 6.80
C LEU A 47 -11.05 4.64 7.37
N PHE A 48 -11.31 3.94 8.48
CA PHE A 48 -10.37 2.92 8.97
C PHE A 48 -10.20 1.76 8.00
N ALA A 49 -11.26 1.31 7.33
CA ALA A 49 -11.25 0.19 6.39
C ALA A 49 -10.56 0.54 5.07
N HIS A 50 -10.66 1.79 4.60
CA HIS A 50 -10.05 2.21 3.35
C HIS A 50 -8.52 2.19 3.46
N ARG A 51 -7.83 1.29 2.77
CA ARG A 51 -6.37 1.26 2.73
C ARG A 51 -5.86 2.18 1.61
N PRO A 52 -4.98 3.15 1.89
CA PRO A 52 -4.41 4.04 0.87
C PRO A 52 -3.66 3.26 -0.21
N ALA A 53 -3.84 3.65 -1.48
CA ALA A 53 -3.11 3.09 -2.61
C ALA A 53 -1.84 3.88 -2.97
N THR A 54 -1.70 5.12 -2.47
CA THR A 54 -0.57 6.02 -2.78
C THR A 54 -0.10 6.82 -1.56
N LEU A 55 1.13 7.35 -1.60
CA LEU A 55 1.63 8.27 -0.56
C LEU A 55 0.81 9.55 -0.43
N ASP A 56 0.25 10.04 -1.53
CA ASP A 56 -0.63 11.21 -1.52
C ASP A 56 -1.91 10.90 -0.74
N GLU A 57 -2.52 9.73 -0.97
CA GLU A 57 -3.66 9.27 -0.17
C GLU A 57 -3.29 9.03 1.30
N VAL A 58 -2.12 8.47 1.60
CA VAL A 58 -1.61 8.37 2.99
C VAL A 58 -1.52 9.76 3.62
N GLY A 59 -0.94 10.73 2.91
CA GLY A 59 -0.78 12.11 3.38
C GLY A 59 -2.12 12.78 3.65
N GLN A 60 -3.05 12.72 2.70
CA GLN A 60 -4.39 13.30 2.83
C GLN A 60 -5.17 12.67 3.98
N LYS A 61 -5.14 11.34 4.07
CA LYS A 61 -5.84 10.60 5.12
C LYS A 61 -5.23 10.87 6.50
N THR A 62 -3.91 10.85 6.62
CA THR A 62 -3.19 11.15 7.86
C THR A 62 -3.47 12.57 8.31
N ALA A 63 -3.37 13.55 7.40
CA ALA A 63 -3.67 14.95 7.71
C ALA A 63 -5.10 15.12 8.22
N TYR A 64 -6.06 14.42 7.60
CA TYR A 64 -7.43 14.45 8.05
C TYR A 64 -7.61 13.81 9.44
N MET A 65 -7.16 12.57 9.63
CA MET A 65 -7.26 11.85 10.90
C MET A 65 -6.58 12.61 12.05
N ALA A 66 -5.39 13.16 11.81
CA ALA A 66 -4.67 13.95 12.82
C ALA A 66 -5.39 15.26 13.19
N SER A 67 -6.18 15.83 12.28
CA SER A 67 -6.93 17.07 12.51
C SER A 67 -8.30 16.88 13.17
N CYS A 68 -8.74 15.63 13.36
CA CYS A 68 -10.12 15.33 13.71
C CYS A 68 -10.22 14.56 15.04
N ARG A 69 -10.95 15.15 16.00
CA ARG A 69 -11.13 14.62 17.38
C ARG A 69 -11.61 13.18 17.43
N ALA A 70 -12.37 12.73 16.43
CA ALA A 70 -12.88 11.36 16.32
C ALA A 70 -11.78 10.29 16.20
N PHE A 71 -10.55 10.69 15.85
CA PHE A 71 -9.38 9.81 15.72
C PHE A 71 -8.30 10.06 16.76
N THR A 72 -8.42 11.10 17.59
CA THR A 72 -7.35 11.52 18.53
C THR A 72 -7.81 11.63 19.98
N GLU A 73 -9.10 11.83 20.22
CA GLU A 73 -9.63 12.20 21.55
C GLU A 73 -10.75 11.27 22.05
N TRP A 74 -11.33 10.44 21.18
CA TRP A 74 -12.38 9.51 21.60
C TRP A 74 -11.79 8.38 22.44
N GLU A 75 -12.54 7.94 23.46
CA GLU A 75 -12.06 6.98 24.46
C GLU A 75 -11.69 5.60 23.87
N ASP A 76 -12.16 5.30 22.66
CA ASP A 76 -11.90 4.07 21.92
C ASP A 76 -10.68 4.14 20.98
N PHE A 77 -9.81 5.14 21.16
CA PHE A 77 -8.60 5.31 20.37
C PHE A 77 -7.70 4.06 20.37
N ASP A 78 -7.67 3.36 19.24
CA ASP A 78 -6.84 2.18 19.01
C ASP A 78 -5.68 2.51 18.05
N ARG A 79 -4.47 2.58 18.63
CA ARG A 79 -3.23 2.85 17.89
C ARG A 79 -2.95 1.81 16.82
N ALA A 80 -3.30 0.54 17.05
CA ALA A 80 -3.08 -0.53 16.10
C ALA A 80 -3.98 -0.35 14.87
N LYS A 81 -5.27 -0.07 15.08
CA LYS A 81 -6.21 0.24 13.98
C LYS A 81 -5.78 1.45 13.16
N LEU A 82 -5.24 2.48 13.80
CA LEU A 82 -4.77 3.67 13.09
C LEU A 82 -3.54 3.37 12.22
N ILE A 83 -2.58 2.61 12.75
CA ILE A 83 -1.40 2.15 11.97
C ILE A 83 -1.83 1.28 10.80
N GLU A 84 -2.74 0.34 11.03
CA GLU A 84 -3.25 -0.55 9.99
C GLU A 84 -3.99 0.24 8.89
N ALA A 85 -4.80 1.24 9.29
CA ALA A 85 -5.54 2.08 8.36
C ALA A 85 -4.65 2.97 7.48
N LEU A 86 -3.44 3.31 7.93
CA LEU A 86 -2.49 4.12 7.17
C LEU A 86 -1.50 3.26 6.36
N SER A 87 -1.56 1.93 6.50
CA SER A 87 -0.74 0.99 5.75
C SER A 87 -1.39 0.67 4.40
N PRO A 88 -0.63 0.59 3.30
CA PRO A 88 -1.17 0.28 1.97
C PRO A 88 -1.58 -1.21 1.81
N ASP A 89 -2.52 -1.50 0.90
CA ASP A 89 -3.13 -2.82 0.64
C ASP A 89 -2.46 -3.62 -0.49
N VAL A 90 -1.28 -3.22 -0.94
CA VAL A 90 -0.55 -3.98 -1.96
C VAL A 90 0.20 -5.12 -1.29
N ALA A 91 0.16 -6.31 -1.90
CA ALA A 91 1.13 -7.36 -1.60
C ALA A 91 2.52 -6.74 -1.68
N GLY A 92 3.13 -6.51 -0.52
CA GLY A 92 4.31 -5.67 -0.42
C GLY A 92 5.47 -6.26 -1.21
N ILE A 93 6.47 -5.43 -1.47
CA ILE A 93 7.72 -5.84 -2.14
C ILE A 93 8.34 -7.11 -1.54
N GLU A 94 8.12 -7.38 -0.25
CA GLU A 94 8.57 -8.60 0.44
C GLU A 94 7.98 -9.88 -0.16
N ALA A 95 6.70 -9.89 -0.52
CA ALA A 95 6.05 -11.06 -1.13
C ALA A 95 6.59 -11.34 -2.55
N LEU A 96 6.89 -10.27 -3.30
CA LEU A 96 7.52 -10.38 -4.62
C LEU A 96 8.96 -10.88 -4.51
N ILE A 97 9.73 -10.39 -3.54
CA ILE A 97 11.09 -10.88 -3.25
C ILE A 97 11.05 -12.36 -2.88
N GLN A 98 10.09 -12.78 -2.05
CA GLN A 98 9.93 -14.19 -1.68
C GLN A 98 9.62 -15.06 -2.90
N THR A 99 8.73 -14.58 -3.77
CA THR A 99 8.41 -15.26 -5.05
C THR A 99 9.65 -15.39 -5.93
N TYR A 100 10.42 -14.31 -6.08
CA TYR A 100 11.69 -14.32 -6.80
C TYR A 100 12.66 -15.38 -6.24
N ILE A 101 12.81 -15.46 -4.92
CA ILE A 101 13.71 -16.43 -4.27
C ILE A 101 13.26 -17.86 -4.59
N GLU A 102 11.96 -18.14 -4.46
CA GLU A 102 11.40 -19.47 -4.76
C GLU A 102 11.61 -19.88 -6.22
N LYS A 103 11.36 -18.97 -7.17
CA LYS A 103 11.56 -19.25 -8.60
C LYS A 103 13.02 -19.41 -8.96
N ARG A 104 13.91 -18.58 -8.38
CA ARG A 104 15.35 -18.69 -8.55
C ARG A 104 15.85 -20.05 -8.05
N ASP A 105 15.41 -20.47 -6.88
CA ASP A 105 15.88 -21.71 -6.26
C ASP A 105 15.33 -22.93 -7.02
N ALA A 106 14.10 -22.86 -7.53
CA ALA A 106 13.56 -23.87 -8.45
C ALA A 106 14.36 -23.96 -9.76
N TYR A 107 14.70 -22.83 -10.38
CA TYR A 107 15.55 -22.79 -11.58
C TYR A 107 16.95 -23.35 -11.30
N ARG A 108 17.58 -22.97 -10.18
CA ARG A 108 18.92 -23.44 -9.79
C ARG A 108 18.99 -24.92 -9.42
N ALA A 109 17.85 -25.53 -9.09
CA ALA A 109 17.77 -26.97 -8.87
C ALA A 109 17.81 -27.77 -10.18
N LEU A 110 17.65 -27.11 -11.33
CA LEU A 110 17.81 -27.71 -12.65
C LEU A 110 19.29 -27.83 -13.04
N ASP A 111 19.55 -28.63 -14.07
CA ASP A 111 20.89 -28.83 -14.63
C ASP A 111 21.49 -27.46 -15.06
N PRO A 112 22.74 -27.13 -14.70
CA PRO A 112 23.40 -25.88 -15.10
C PRO A 112 23.47 -25.65 -16.62
N ASP A 113 23.27 -26.67 -17.45
CA ASP A 113 23.18 -26.54 -18.90
C ASP A 113 21.76 -26.16 -19.40
N CYS A 114 20.75 -26.09 -18.51
CA CYS A 114 19.39 -25.64 -18.82
C CYS A 114 19.34 -24.11 -18.99
N ASN A 115 19.87 -23.61 -20.11
CA ASN A 115 19.60 -22.25 -20.55
C ASN A 115 18.20 -22.16 -21.16
N GLY A 116 17.26 -21.58 -20.41
CA GLY A 116 15.87 -21.33 -20.84
C GLY A 116 14.84 -22.36 -20.35
N GLY A 117 13.57 -22.15 -20.72
CA GLY A 117 12.45 -23.00 -20.33
C GLY A 117 11.51 -22.38 -19.28
N PRO A 118 10.44 -23.09 -18.89
CA PRO A 118 9.39 -22.52 -18.03
C PRO A 118 9.87 -22.01 -16.68
N GLU A 119 10.86 -22.66 -16.08
CA GLU A 119 11.44 -22.26 -14.79
C GLU A 119 12.33 -21.02 -14.93
N TRP A 120 13.06 -20.89 -16.05
CA TRP A 120 13.79 -19.67 -16.38
C TRP A 120 12.82 -18.51 -16.65
N ASP A 121 11.75 -18.75 -17.41
CA ASP A 121 10.73 -17.73 -17.70
C ASP A 121 10.02 -17.29 -16.42
N ALA A 122 9.69 -18.23 -15.52
CA ALA A 122 9.08 -17.92 -14.23
C ALA A 122 10.03 -17.15 -13.30
N TYR A 123 11.32 -17.47 -13.32
CA TYR A 123 12.35 -16.74 -12.59
C TYR A 123 12.50 -15.30 -13.13
N GLY A 124 12.62 -15.14 -14.45
CA GLY A 124 12.71 -13.82 -15.09
C GLY A 124 11.45 -12.98 -14.88
N ALA A 125 10.27 -13.58 -14.91
CA ALA A 125 9.01 -12.89 -14.61
C ALA A 125 8.98 -12.40 -13.15
N ALA A 126 9.35 -13.25 -12.18
CA ALA A 126 9.38 -12.86 -10.78
C ALA A 126 10.43 -11.76 -10.51
N GLU A 127 11.58 -11.80 -11.19
CA GLU A 127 12.57 -10.73 -11.13
C GLU A 127 12.02 -9.42 -11.70
N HIS A 128 11.37 -9.49 -12.86
CA HIS A 128 10.74 -8.33 -13.49
C HIS A 128 9.70 -7.68 -12.57
N ASP A 129 8.85 -8.47 -11.90
CA ASP A 129 7.85 -7.97 -10.96
C ASP A 129 8.49 -7.17 -9.81
N VAL A 130 9.62 -7.64 -9.25
CA VAL A 130 10.37 -6.91 -8.22
C VAL A 130 10.97 -5.61 -8.77
N ILE A 131 11.49 -5.63 -10.00
CA ILE A 131 12.06 -4.46 -10.68
C ILE A 131 11.00 -3.38 -10.85
N VAL A 132 9.83 -3.74 -11.37
CA VAL A 132 8.79 -2.77 -11.75
C VAL A 132 7.81 -2.42 -10.64
N PHE A 133 7.86 -3.11 -9.50
CA PHE A 133 6.97 -2.84 -8.36
C PHE A 133 7.01 -1.37 -7.92
N PRO A 134 5.93 -0.59 -8.04
CA PRO A 134 5.95 0.82 -7.62
C PRO A 134 6.11 0.91 -6.10
N CYS A 135 7.24 1.41 -5.63
CA CYS A 135 7.49 1.63 -4.22
C CYS A 135 6.55 2.74 -3.71
N THR A 136 5.71 2.39 -2.74
CA THR A 136 4.75 3.32 -2.13
C THR A 136 5.17 3.75 -0.73
N THR A 137 6.23 3.16 -0.18
CA THR A 137 6.77 3.52 1.14
C THR A 137 8.29 3.60 1.13
N LEU A 138 8.87 4.32 2.09
CA LEU A 138 10.34 4.30 2.29
C LEU A 138 10.83 2.88 2.64
N ALA A 139 10.01 2.11 3.35
CA ALA A 139 10.32 0.70 3.64
C ALA A 139 10.41 -0.12 2.36
N ASP A 140 9.53 0.12 1.36
CA ASP A 140 9.62 -0.54 0.06
C ASP A 140 10.94 -0.22 -0.64
N VAL A 141 11.32 1.06 -0.66
CA VAL A 141 12.58 1.52 -1.27
C VAL A 141 13.78 0.87 -0.59
N GLN A 142 13.81 0.86 0.75
CA GLN A 142 14.91 0.27 1.52
C GLN A 142 14.97 -1.24 1.32
N THR A 143 13.84 -1.94 1.38
CA THR A 143 13.76 -3.39 1.19
C THR A 143 14.18 -3.77 -0.23
N LYS A 144 13.69 -3.06 -1.25
CA LYS A 144 14.08 -3.28 -2.64
C LYS A 144 15.58 -3.01 -2.84
N ALA A 145 16.07 -1.84 -2.42
CA ALA A 145 17.48 -1.48 -2.57
C ALA A 145 18.41 -2.48 -1.88
N ARG A 146 18.10 -2.87 -0.63
CA ARG A 146 18.84 -3.90 0.09
C ARG A 146 18.86 -5.22 -0.66
N PHE A 147 17.70 -5.68 -1.15
CA PHE A 147 17.61 -6.91 -1.94
C PHE A 147 18.53 -6.87 -3.17
N PHE A 148 18.51 -5.80 -3.96
CA PHE A 148 19.38 -5.69 -5.14
C PHE A 148 20.85 -5.55 -4.79
N ILE A 149 21.21 -4.92 -3.67
CA ILE A 149 22.62 -4.81 -3.23
C ILE A 149 23.16 -6.16 -2.75
N GLU A 150 22.36 -6.93 -2.03
CA GLU A 150 22.77 -8.19 -1.41
C GLU A 150 22.66 -9.39 -2.37
N ASN A 151 21.84 -9.28 -3.42
CA ASN A 151 21.63 -10.34 -4.40
C ASN A 151 22.43 -10.10 -5.68
N ALA A 152 23.57 -10.79 -5.83
CA ALA A 152 24.45 -10.60 -6.98
C ALA A 152 23.77 -10.84 -8.35
N SER A 153 22.80 -11.74 -8.44
CA SER A 153 22.10 -11.99 -9.72
C SER A 153 21.17 -10.83 -10.07
N ALA A 154 20.34 -10.39 -9.11
CA ALA A 154 19.45 -9.26 -9.31
C ALA A 154 20.24 -7.96 -9.58
N TYR A 155 21.36 -7.78 -8.86
CA TYR A 155 22.30 -6.68 -9.10
C TYR A 155 22.86 -6.70 -10.53
N ASP A 156 23.24 -7.87 -11.02
CA ASP A 156 23.77 -8.04 -12.37
C ASP A 156 22.71 -7.68 -13.42
N THR A 157 21.45 -8.08 -13.20
CA THR A 157 20.33 -7.74 -14.07
C THR A 157 20.14 -6.22 -14.22
N ILE A 158 20.12 -5.46 -13.12
CA ILE A 158 19.97 -3.99 -13.21
C ILE A 158 21.21 -3.31 -13.79
N ARG A 159 22.38 -3.94 -13.70
CA ARG A 159 23.65 -3.39 -14.18
C ARG A 159 23.89 -3.63 -15.67
N ASN A 160 23.52 -4.81 -16.17
CA ASN A 160 24.01 -5.32 -17.45
C ASN A 160 22.89 -5.78 -18.40
N CYS A 161 21.65 -5.95 -17.93
CA CYS A 161 20.56 -6.44 -18.77
C CYS A 161 19.71 -5.30 -19.35
N SER A 162 19.01 -5.61 -20.44
CA SER A 162 17.99 -4.77 -21.05
C SER A 162 16.73 -5.59 -21.27
N SER A 163 15.57 -4.97 -21.09
CA SER A 163 14.28 -5.56 -21.44
C SER A 163 13.72 -4.83 -22.66
N GLY A 164 13.65 -5.51 -23.80
CA GLY A 164 13.32 -4.88 -25.07
C GLY A 164 14.37 -3.83 -25.49
N ASN A 165 13.94 -2.57 -25.62
CA ASN A 165 14.80 -1.46 -26.03
C ASN A 165 15.26 -0.58 -24.85
N GLU A 166 15.01 -1.00 -23.60
CA GLU A 166 15.28 -0.19 -22.41
C GLU A 166 16.19 -0.95 -21.43
N GLU A 167 17.20 -0.25 -20.91
CA GLU A 167 18.06 -0.76 -19.84
C GLU A 167 17.22 -1.01 -18.59
N THR A 168 17.36 -2.18 -17.97
CA THR A 168 16.54 -2.58 -16.80
C THR A 168 16.71 -1.63 -15.61
N LEU A 169 17.81 -0.87 -15.57
CA LEU A 169 18.02 0.21 -14.62
C LEU A 169 16.92 1.28 -14.64
N TYR A 170 16.40 1.62 -15.82
CA TYR A 170 15.42 2.70 -15.94
C TYR A 170 14.06 2.37 -15.31
N PRO A 171 13.39 1.24 -15.62
CA PRO A 171 12.17 0.85 -14.92
C PRO A 171 12.40 0.62 -13.42
N PHE A 172 13.59 0.13 -13.01
CA PHE A 172 13.96 0.06 -11.60
C PHE A 172 13.95 1.45 -10.93
N LEU A 173 14.62 2.44 -11.51
CA LEU A 173 14.67 3.79 -10.94
C LEU A 173 13.30 4.46 -10.89
N ARG A 174 12.45 4.23 -11.89
CA ARG A 174 11.08 4.76 -11.92
C ARG A 174 10.19 4.12 -10.88
N SER A 175 10.33 2.82 -10.66
CA SER A 175 9.56 2.13 -9.64
C SER A 175 9.93 2.60 -8.23
N LEU A 176 11.17 3.04 -7.99
CA LEU A 176 11.54 3.73 -6.74
C LEU A 176 10.81 5.06 -6.53
N LEU A 177 10.35 5.72 -7.60
CA LEU A 177 9.53 6.93 -7.55
C LEU A 177 8.02 6.62 -7.42
N GLY A 178 7.66 5.34 -7.30
CA GLY A 178 6.26 4.90 -7.24
C GLY A 178 5.55 4.88 -8.58
N GLU A 179 6.27 4.99 -9.70
CA GLU A 179 5.67 4.98 -11.04
C GLU A 179 5.37 3.55 -11.51
N ALA A 180 4.21 3.37 -12.14
CA ALA A 180 3.83 2.09 -12.74
C ALA A 180 4.67 1.77 -14.00
N PRO A 181 4.92 0.48 -14.30
CA PRO A 181 5.56 0.07 -15.55
C PRO A 181 4.80 0.59 -16.77
N ARG A 182 5.56 0.96 -17.81
CA ARG A 182 5.04 1.44 -19.09
C ARG A 182 4.86 0.32 -20.11
#